data_AF-A0AAD7MKH4-F1
#
_entry.id   AF-A0AAD7MKH4-F1
#
_cell.length_a   1.000
_cell.length_b   1.000
_cell.length_c   1.000
_cell.angle_alpha   90.00
_cell.angle_beta   90.00
_cell.angle_gamma   90.00
#
_symmetry.space_group_name_H-M   'P 1'
#
loop_
_entity.id
_entity.type
_entity.pdbx_description
1 polymer ?
#
loop_
_entity_poly.entity_id
_entity_poly.type
_entity_poly.pdbx_seq_one_letter_code
_entity_poly.pdbx_strand_id
1 'polypeptide(L)'
;MKAPTWASDAKKALVAGPEGGEFWTKLLDLWWAKEVTRKFKGPARGHTDGRPIQVGNWIQYARRGVVKPAIADVKRFGQEWWDWWLLMNPNWRQSLPLGRLEQARGGEGWDAVDHSGPNGILNAIICLRWWKDALEQGNAEQEKEWKLAVNEVIWVIEAIKSVIYNEGDSF
;
A
#
# COMPACT_ATOMS: atom_id res chain seq x y z
N MET A 1 -10.90 19.36 -9.20
CA MET A 1 -11.81 18.46 -8.46
C MET A 1 -11.48 18.54 -6.98
N LYS A 2 -12.46 18.65 -6.08
CA LYS A 2 -12.21 18.65 -4.63
C LYS A 2 -12.02 17.21 -4.14
N ALA A 3 -10.95 16.93 -3.41
CA ALA A 3 -10.72 15.61 -2.84
C ALA A 3 -11.77 15.31 -1.74
N PRO A 4 -12.23 14.05 -1.63
CA PRO A 4 -13.12 13.65 -0.54
C PRO A 4 -12.38 13.69 0.81
N THR A 5 -13.14 13.87 1.90
CA THR A 5 -12.60 14.02 3.25
C THR A 5 -11.69 12.87 3.66
N TRP A 6 -12.10 11.62 3.37
CA TRP A 6 -11.30 10.44 3.68
C TRP A 6 -9.89 10.49 3.08
N ALA A 7 -9.74 11.02 1.86
CA ALA A 7 -8.45 11.07 1.17
C ALA A 7 -7.57 12.16 1.76
N SER A 8 -8.16 13.34 2.03
CA SER A 8 -7.44 14.43 2.69
C SER A 8 -7.01 14.08 4.11
N ASP A 9 -7.87 13.43 4.88
CA ASP A 9 -7.58 13.02 6.26
C ASP A 9 -6.50 11.92 6.29
N ALA A 10 -6.59 10.95 5.37
CA ALA A 10 -5.55 9.93 5.20
C ALA A 10 -4.19 10.56 4.85
N LYS A 11 -4.14 11.47 3.87
CA LYS A 11 -2.90 12.15 3.49
C LYS A 11 -2.29 12.92 4.66
N LYS A 12 -3.12 13.69 5.39
CA LYS A 12 -2.68 14.41 6.60
C LYS A 12 -2.10 13.46 7.65
N ALA A 13 -2.78 12.35 7.94
CA ALA A 13 -2.33 11.37 8.93
C ALA A 13 -1.01 10.69 8.53
N LEU A 14 -0.85 10.35 7.23
CA LEU A 14 0.35 9.68 6.71
C LEU A 14 1.57 10.59 6.65
N VAL A 15 1.38 11.91 6.46
CA VAL A 15 2.44 12.93 6.48
C VAL A 15 2.87 13.30 7.90
N ALA A 16 1.97 13.28 8.88
CA ALA A 16 2.21 13.80 10.23
C ALA A 16 3.02 12.86 11.17
N GLY A 17 3.92 12.00 10.67
CA GLY A 17 4.73 11.18 11.60
C GLY A 17 6.12 10.81 11.12
N PRO A 18 6.82 9.95 11.91
CA PRO A 18 8.27 9.86 11.89
C PRO A 18 8.79 9.54 10.49
N GLU A 19 9.71 10.38 10.04
CA GLU A 19 10.13 10.55 8.66
C GLU A 19 10.51 9.21 8.00
N GLY A 20 9.70 8.79 7.02
CA GLY A 20 10.00 7.67 6.14
C GLY A 20 11.00 8.00 5.02
N GLY A 21 11.63 9.18 5.09
CA GLY A 21 12.55 9.70 4.08
C GLY A 21 11.90 9.95 2.71
N GLU A 22 12.74 10.21 1.71
CA GLU A 22 12.31 10.55 0.34
C GLU A 22 11.42 9.47 -0.30
N PHE A 23 11.69 8.18 -0.02
CA PHE A 23 10.89 7.08 -0.54
C PHE A 23 9.44 7.14 -0.08
N TRP A 24 9.20 7.47 1.19
CA TRP A 24 7.84 7.59 1.72
C TRP A 24 7.10 8.77 1.09
N THR A 25 7.77 9.92 0.96
CA THR A 25 7.19 11.08 0.27
C THR A 25 6.82 10.74 -1.18
N LYS A 26 7.73 10.07 -1.91
CA LYS A 26 7.48 9.59 -3.27
C LYS A 26 6.27 8.66 -3.33
N LEU A 27 6.15 7.71 -2.42
CA LEU A 27 4.99 6.80 -2.34
C LEU A 27 3.68 7.58 -2.15
N LEU A 28 3.64 8.54 -1.22
CA LEU A 28 2.43 9.31 -0.96
C LEU A 28 2.03 10.20 -2.15
N ASP A 29 2.99 10.76 -2.87
CA ASP A 29 2.74 11.57 -4.05
C ASP A 29 2.23 10.72 -5.22
N LEU A 30 2.83 9.55 -5.45
CA LEU A 30 2.37 8.59 -6.45
C LEU A 30 0.95 8.08 -6.16
N TRP A 31 0.69 7.70 -4.91
CA TRP A 31 -0.65 7.29 -4.49
C TRP A 31 -1.67 8.42 -4.69
N TRP A 32 -1.34 9.65 -4.28
CA TRP A 32 -2.24 10.78 -4.47
C TRP A 32 -2.51 11.08 -5.94
N ALA A 33 -1.49 11.07 -6.79
CA ALA A 33 -1.64 11.26 -8.23
C ALA A 33 -2.54 10.18 -8.84
N LYS A 34 -2.37 8.92 -8.43
CA LYS A 34 -3.24 7.81 -8.84
C LYS A 34 -4.71 8.05 -8.45
N GLU A 35 -4.97 8.42 -7.20
CA GLU A 35 -6.32 8.72 -6.72
C GLU A 35 -6.97 9.87 -7.51
N VAL A 36 -6.20 10.92 -7.82
CA VAL A 36 -6.68 12.02 -8.68
C VAL A 36 -7.06 11.53 -10.07
N THR A 37 -6.22 10.72 -10.72
CA THR A 37 -6.51 10.13 -12.04
C THR A 37 -7.75 9.25 -12.03
N ARG A 38 -7.97 8.49 -10.95
CA ARG A 38 -9.16 7.64 -10.75
C ARG A 38 -10.35 8.41 -10.17
N LYS A 39 -10.27 9.74 -10.03
CA LYS A 39 -11.31 10.61 -9.48
C LYS A 39 -11.78 10.19 -8.09
N PHE A 40 -10.88 9.60 -7.30
CA PHE A 40 -11.13 9.07 -5.96
C PHE A 40 -12.24 8.01 -5.89
N LYS A 41 -12.51 7.33 -7.01
CA LYS A 41 -13.49 6.24 -7.09
C LYS A 41 -12.79 4.90 -6.89
N GLY A 42 -13.42 4.05 -6.11
CA GLY A 42 -12.90 2.74 -5.73
C GLY A 42 -14.02 1.73 -5.53
N PRO A 43 -13.68 0.43 -5.47
CA PRO A 43 -14.68 -0.59 -5.21
C PRO A 43 -15.26 -0.47 -3.80
N ALA A 44 -16.50 -0.93 -3.65
CA ALA A 44 -17.19 -0.97 -2.35
C ALA A 44 -16.49 -1.92 -1.36
N ARG A 45 -15.79 -2.94 -1.87
CA ARG A 45 -14.99 -3.90 -1.10
C ARG A 45 -13.56 -3.93 -1.65
N GLY A 46 -12.59 -3.95 -0.75
CA GLY A 46 -11.18 -4.15 -1.09
C GLY A 46 -10.73 -5.56 -0.78
N HIS A 47 -9.42 -5.78 -0.80
CA HIS A 47 -8.82 -7.05 -0.40
C HIS A 47 -9.01 -7.31 1.08
N THR A 48 -9.77 -8.36 1.38
CA THR A 48 -10.04 -8.82 2.75
C THR A 48 -9.16 -9.98 3.16
N ASP A 49 -8.70 -10.76 2.20
CA ASP A 49 -8.08 -12.05 2.46
C ASP A 49 -6.61 -11.86 2.87
N GLY A 50 -6.21 -12.55 3.93
CA GLY A 50 -4.84 -12.53 4.44
C GLY A 50 -4.36 -11.22 5.06
N ARG A 51 -5.20 -10.17 5.14
CA ARG A 51 -4.80 -8.90 5.76
C ARG A 51 -4.44 -9.04 7.24
N PRO A 52 -3.47 -8.27 7.75
CA PRO A 52 -3.21 -8.21 9.19
C PRO A 52 -4.49 -7.86 9.97
N ILE A 53 -4.73 -8.56 11.07
CA ILE A 53 -5.97 -8.42 11.86
C ILE A 53 -6.21 -6.98 12.33
N GLN A 54 -5.13 -6.24 12.58
CA GLN A 54 -5.11 -4.83 12.95
C GLN A 54 -5.79 -3.96 11.89
N VAL A 55 -5.56 -4.26 10.60
CA VAL A 55 -6.20 -3.56 9.47
C VAL A 55 -7.69 -3.88 9.45
N GLY A 56 -8.05 -5.15 9.67
CA GLY A 56 -9.46 -5.58 9.72
C GLY A 56 -10.24 -4.87 10.82
N ASN A 57 -9.68 -4.85 12.04
CA ASN A 57 -10.28 -4.16 13.19
C ASN A 57 -10.42 -2.66 12.91
N TRP A 58 -9.37 -2.00 12.41
CA TRP A 58 -9.41 -0.58 12.09
C TRP A 58 -10.49 -0.22 11.05
N ILE A 59 -10.65 -1.04 10.01
CA ILE A 59 -11.72 -0.87 9.01
C ILE A 59 -13.10 -1.04 9.67
N GLN A 60 -13.27 -2.04 10.53
CA GLN A 60 -14.53 -2.31 11.24
C GLN A 60 -14.93 -1.14 12.16
N TYR A 61 -13.98 -0.46 12.79
CA TYR A 61 -14.24 0.74 13.59
C TYR A 61 -14.40 2.02 12.75
N ALA A 62 -14.88 1.88 11.52
CA ALA A 62 -15.12 2.96 10.56
C ALA A 62 -13.88 3.82 10.31
N ARG A 63 -12.67 3.24 10.42
CA ARG A 63 -11.39 3.94 10.24
C ARG A 63 -11.24 5.14 11.18
N ARG A 64 -12.00 5.17 12.29
CA ARG A 64 -11.98 6.26 13.25
C ARG A 64 -10.59 6.37 13.87
N GLY A 65 -10.20 7.64 14.06
CA GLY A 65 -8.92 8.14 14.55
C GLY A 65 -7.92 7.10 15.00
N VAL A 66 -6.83 6.96 14.23
CA VAL A 66 -5.46 6.63 14.67
C VAL A 66 -5.37 5.75 15.92
N VAL A 67 -6.13 4.65 15.98
CA VAL A 67 -5.83 3.57 16.92
C VAL A 67 -4.61 2.91 16.30
N LYS A 68 -3.44 3.45 16.60
CA LYS A 68 -2.18 2.77 16.28
C LYS A 68 -2.28 1.41 16.96
N PRO A 69 -2.37 0.31 16.20
CA PRO A 69 -2.42 -0.98 16.84
C PRO A 69 -1.12 -1.18 17.61
N ALA A 70 -1.22 -1.75 18.81
CA ALA A 70 -0.02 -2.24 19.50
C ALA A 70 0.54 -3.40 18.68
N ILE A 71 1.74 -3.21 18.12
CA ILE A 71 2.47 -4.24 17.37
C ILE A 71 3.53 -4.80 18.31
N ALA A 72 3.24 -5.98 18.87
CA ALA A 72 4.14 -6.64 19.83
C ALA A 72 5.31 -7.36 19.14
N ASP A 73 5.09 -7.88 17.93
CA ASP A 73 6.12 -8.56 17.13
C ASP A 73 6.20 -7.90 15.76
N VAL A 74 7.18 -7.01 15.61
CA VAL A 74 7.40 -6.22 14.40
C VAL A 74 7.79 -7.11 13.22
N LYS A 75 8.57 -8.16 13.46
CA LYS A 75 9.02 -9.09 12.42
C LYS A 75 7.86 -9.88 11.85
N ARG A 76 7.02 -10.44 12.73
CA ARG A 76 5.80 -11.12 12.32
C ARG A 76 4.85 -10.18 11.59
N PHE A 77 4.66 -8.96 12.09
CA PHE A 77 3.80 -7.97 11.43
C PHE A 77 4.28 -7.62 10.02
N GLY A 78 5.60 -7.50 9.82
CA GLY A 78 6.19 -7.33 8.51
C GLY A 78 5.93 -8.51 7.57
N GLN A 79 6.00 -9.74 8.08
CA GLN A 79 5.66 -10.94 7.30
C GLN A 79 4.18 -10.97 6.92
N GLU A 80 3.28 -10.68 7.86
CA GLU A 80 1.84 -10.59 7.60
C GLU A 80 1.52 -9.51 6.54
N TRP A 81 2.28 -8.41 6.51
CA TRP A 81 2.17 -7.43 5.44
C TRP A 81 2.59 -7.99 4.09
N TRP A 82 3.73 -8.69 4.01
CA TRP A 82 4.20 -9.31 2.75
C TRP A 82 3.24 -10.38 2.23
N ASP A 83 2.75 -11.25 3.10
CA ASP A 83 1.78 -12.30 2.75
C ASP A 83 0.48 -11.68 2.23
N TRP A 84 -0.01 -10.61 2.87
CA TRP A 84 -1.17 -9.90 2.39
C TRP A 84 -0.92 -9.21 1.05
N TRP A 85 0.22 -8.53 0.91
CA TRP A 85 0.59 -7.85 -0.34
C TRP A 85 0.74 -8.85 -1.50
N LEU A 86 1.27 -10.04 -1.24
CA LEU A 86 1.33 -11.14 -2.21
C LEU A 86 -0.07 -11.48 -2.76
N LEU A 87 -1.05 -11.65 -1.86
CA LEU A 87 -2.44 -11.98 -2.21
C LEU A 87 -3.18 -10.83 -2.91
N MET A 88 -2.83 -9.57 -2.61
CA MET A 88 -3.39 -8.42 -3.31
C MET A 88 -2.95 -8.36 -4.78
N ASN A 89 -1.81 -8.98 -5.10
CA ASN A 89 -1.17 -8.89 -6.41
C ASN A 89 -1.60 -10.03 -7.35
N PRO A 90 -1.54 -9.81 -8.67
CA PRO A 90 -1.87 -10.83 -9.66
C PRO A 90 -1.03 -12.10 -9.51
N ASN A 91 -1.61 -13.26 -9.83
CA ASN A 91 -0.95 -14.57 -9.68
C ASN A 91 0.40 -14.67 -10.39
N TRP A 92 0.55 -14.03 -11.56
CA TRP A 92 1.81 -14.04 -12.30
C TRP A 92 2.95 -13.36 -11.52
N ARG A 93 2.64 -12.47 -10.58
CA ARG A 93 3.65 -11.87 -9.70
C ARG A 93 4.12 -12.81 -8.60
N GLN A 94 3.34 -13.84 -8.27
CA GLN A 94 3.57 -14.73 -7.12
C GLN A 94 4.54 -15.88 -7.47
N SER A 95 5.27 -15.76 -8.58
CA SER A 95 6.16 -16.78 -9.15
C SER A 95 7.53 -16.87 -8.47
N LEU A 96 7.95 -15.84 -7.72
CA LEU A 96 9.26 -15.82 -7.08
C LEU A 96 9.27 -16.54 -5.72
N PRO A 97 10.40 -17.16 -5.33
CA PRO A 97 10.56 -17.74 -4.00
C PRO A 97 10.43 -16.71 -2.86
N LEU A 98 10.13 -17.20 -1.65
CA LEU A 98 10.17 -16.43 -0.39
C LEU A 98 9.19 -15.25 -0.31
N GLY A 99 8.06 -15.32 -1.01
CA GLY A 99 7.03 -14.27 -0.96
C GLY A 99 7.47 -12.94 -1.59
N ARG A 100 8.48 -12.98 -2.47
CA ARG A 100 8.85 -11.83 -3.32
C ARG A 100 7.97 -11.84 -4.57
N LEU A 101 7.80 -10.66 -5.15
CA LEU A 101 6.90 -10.47 -6.30
C LEU A 101 7.70 -10.21 -7.57
N GLU A 102 7.34 -10.89 -8.64
CA GLU A 102 7.94 -10.66 -9.95
C GLU A 102 7.65 -9.24 -10.43
N GLN A 103 8.68 -8.60 -10.99
CA GLN A 103 8.65 -7.23 -11.50
C GLN A 103 8.72 -7.21 -13.03
N ALA A 104 7.86 -8.00 -13.69
CA ALA A 104 7.72 -7.97 -15.14
C ALA A 104 6.87 -6.77 -15.59
N ARG A 105 7.38 -5.97 -16.53
CA ARG A 105 6.61 -4.92 -17.21
C ARG A 105 5.79 -5.59 -18.32
N GLY A 106 4.47 -5.59 -18.20
CA GLY A 106 3.56 -6.12 -19.23
C GLY A 106 2.69 -7.30 -18.81
N GLY A 107 2.68 -7.69 -17.53
CA GLY A 107 1.68 -8.63 -17.02
C GLY A 107 0.28 -8.01 -17.04
N GLU A 108 -0.71 -8.78 -17.48
CA GLU A 108 -2.14 -8.41 -17.46
C GLU A 108 -2.73 -8.56 -16.05
N GLY A 109 -3.98 -8.11 -15.83
CA GLY A 109 -4.71 -8.40 -14.60
C GLY A 109 -4.36 -7.54 -13.38
N TRP A 110 -3.82 -6.32 -13.60
CA TRP A 110 -3.58 -5.34 -12.53
C TRP A 110 -4.84 -4.95 -11.76
N ASP A 111 -6.03 -5.20 -12.31
CA ASP A 111 -7.32 -4.97 -11.66
C ASP A 111 -7.39 -5.51 -10.24
N ALA A 112 -6.68 -6.62 -9.96
CA ALA A 112 -6.58 -7.13 -8.60
C ALA A 112 -6.04 -6.05 -7.65
N VAL A 113 -4.90 -5.44 -7.92
CA VAL A 113 -4.25 -4.47 -7.01
C VAL A 113 -4.60 -3.00 -7.34
N ASP A 114 -5.09 -2.72 -8.56
CA ASP A 114 -5.50 -1.39 -9.04
C ASP A 114 -6.87 -0.97 -8.50
N HIS A 115 -6.98 -0.95 -7.18
CA HIS A 115 -8.11 -0.39 -6.48
C HIS A 115 -7.74 0.98 -5.93
N SER A 116 -8.45 2.01 -6.38
CA SER A 116 -8.46 3.35 -5.76
C SER A 116 -9.47 3.41 -4.61
N GLY A 117 -9.56 4.54 -3.93
CA GLY A 117 -10.53 4.76 -2.86
C GLY A 117 -10.11 4.21 -1.49
N PRO A 118 -11.01 4.30 -0.48
CA PRO A 118 -10.71 3.97 0.92
C PRO A 118 -10.53 2.47 1.20
N ASN A 119 -10.72 1.63 0.18
CA ASN A 119 -10.58 0.18 0.25
C ASN A 119 -9.39 -0.34 -0.57
N GLY A 120 -8.70 0.55 -1.28
CA GLY A 120 -7.65 0.21 -2.21
C GLY A 120 -6.27 0.11 -1.58
N ILE A 121 -5.25 0.46 -2.37
CA ILE A 121 -3.83 0.46 -1.98
C ILE A 121 -3.58 1.27 -0.68
N LEU A 122 -4.43 2.27 -0.39
CA LEU A 122 -4.35 3.06 0.84
C LEU A 122 -4.25 2.20 2.11
N ASN A 123 -4.99 1.08 2.19
CA ASN A 123 -4.96 0.24 3.39
C ASN A 123 -3.58 -0.41 3.60
N ALA A 124 -2.90 -0.83 2.53
CA ALA A 124 -1.55 -1.36 2.59
C ALA A 124 -0.54 -0.29 3.01
N ILE A 125 -0.70 0.95 2.52
CA ILE A 125 0.13 2.11 2.90
C ILE A 125 -0.04 2.43 4.40
N ILE A 126 -1.28 2.44 4.91
CA ILE A 126 -1.53 2.66 6.34
C ILE A 126 -0.89 1.56 7.19
N CYS A 127 -0.95 0.31 6.72
CA CYS A 127 -0.29 -0.81 7.39
C CYS A 127 1.23 -0.64 7.41
N LEU A 128 1.86 -0.18 6.32
CA LEU A 128 3.28 0.18 6.29
C LEU A 128 3.62 1.29 7.29
N ARG A 129 2.71 2.25 7.47
CA ARG A 129 2.92 3.31 8.44
C ARG A 129 2.91 2.78 9.87
N TRP A 130 2.01 1.85 10.20
CA TRP A 130 2.03 1.18 11.51
C TRP A 130 3.28 0.36 11.72
N TRP A 131 3.75 -0.35 10.68
CA TRP A 131 5.02 -1.07 10.75
C TRP A 131 6.17 -0.10 11.06
N LYS A 132 6.29 1.03 10.34
CA LYS A 132 7.32 2.04 10.59
C LYS A 132 7.26 2.60 12.01
N ASP A 133 6.07 2.93 12.48
CA ASP A 133 5.84 3.48 13.82
C ASP A 133 6.22 2.49 14.93
N ALA A 134 6.17 1.17 14.66
CA ALA A 134 6.56 0.12 15.60
C ALA A 134 8.06 -0.23 15.55
N LEU A 135 8.82 0.29 14.59
CA LEU A 135 10.26 0.04 14.52
C LEU A 135 11.00 0.75 15.65
N GLU A 136 11.71 -0.02 16.46
CA GLU A 136 12.65 0.49 17.45
C GLU A 136 13.93 1.03 16.78
N GLN A 137 14.56 2.02 17.42
CA GLN A 137 15.85 2.54 16.96
C GLN A 137 16.90 1.42 16.97
N GLY A 138 17.64 1.24 15.87
CA GLY A 138 18.68 0.23 15.75
C GLY A 138 18.23 -1.11 15.14
N ASN A 139 16.94 -1.30 14.84
CA ASN A 139 16.47 -2.49 14.14
C ASN A 139 16.67 -2.38 12.61
N ALA A 140 17.94 -2.41 12.19
CA ALA A 140 18.34 -2.19 10.79
C ALA A 140 17.79 -3.25 9.83
N GLU A 141 17.61 -4.49 10.27
CA GLU A 141 17.03 -5.57 9.46
C GLU A 141 15.56 -5.27 9.13
N GLN A 142 14.75 -4.95 10.14
CA GLN A 142 13.34 -4.65 9.91
C GLN A 142 13.15 -3.30 9.19
N GLU A 143 14.04 -2.33 9.41
CA GLU A 143 14.04 -1.09 8.63
C GLU A 143 14.33 -1.36 7.14
N LYS A 144 15.26 -2.27 6.84
CA LYS A 144 15.56 -2.68 5.46
C LYS A 144 14.35 -3.37 4.83
N GLU A 145 13.71 -4.31 5.52
CA GLU A 145 12.50 -4.99 5.02
C GLU A 145 11.35 -4.01 4.79
N TRP A 146 11.15 -3.05 5.70
CA TRP A 146 10.17 -1.99 5.51
C TRP A 146 10.47 -1.12 4.27
N LYS A 147 11.74 -0.76 4.02
CA LYS A 147 12.15 -0.03 2.81
C LYS A 147 11.89 -0.83 1.53
N LEU A 148 12.14 -2.15 1.55
CA LEU A 148 11.80 -3.03 0.43
C LEU A 148 10.30 -3.04 0.15
N ALA A 149 9.49 -3.12 1.20
CA ALA A 149 8.03 -3.07 1.10
C ALA A 149 7.53 -1.73 0.53
N VAL A 150 8.08 -0.60 0.97
CA VAL A 150 7.76 0.74 0.41
C VAL A 150 8.12 0.80 -1.08
N ASN A 151 9.31 0.36 -1.46
CA ASN A 151 9.76 0.36 -2.86
C ASN A 151 8.90 -0.54 -3.73
N GLU A 152 8.44 -1.66 -3.20
CA GLU A 152 7.54 -2.56 -3.90
C GLU A 152 6.19 -1.89 -4.20
N VAL A 153 5.59 -1.16 -3.26
CA VAL A 153 4.35 -0.40 -3.53
C VAL A 153 4.58 0.72 -4.54
N ILE A 154 5.70 1.44 -4.46
CA ILE A 154 6.09 2.46 -5.45
C ILE A 154 6.14 1.84 -6.85
N TRP A 155 6.85 0.74 -6.98
CA TRP A 155 7.02 0.04 -8.24
C TRP A 155 5.67 -0.40 -8.82
N VAL A 156 4.76 -0.94 -8.00
CA VAL A 156 3.40 -1.31 -8.44
C VAL A 156 2.62 -0.12 -8.98
N ILE A 157 2.62 1.02 -8.27
CA ILE A 157 1.90 2.22 -8.73
C ILE A 157 2.48 2.72 -10.06
N GLU A 158 3.80 2.69 -10.22
CA GLU A 158 4.48 3.07 -11.46
C GLU A 158 4.19 2.08 -12.60
N ALA A 159 4.18 0.77 -12.32
CA ALA A 159 3.87 -0.27 -13.29
C ALA A 159 2.44 -0.12 -13.83
N ILE A 160 1.45 0.00 -12.93
CA ILE A 160 0.04 0.27 -13.29
C ILE A 160 -0.06 1.54 -14.14
N LYS A 161 0.65 2.60 -13.74
CA LYS A 161 0.67 3.86 -14.49
C LYS A 161 1.19 3.65 -15.91
N SER A 162 2.31 2.94 -16.09
CA SER A 162 2.92 2.70 -17.40
C SER A 162 2.09 1.87 -18.37
N VAL A 163 1.34 0.87 -17.87
CA VAL A 163 0.40 0.09 -18.70
C VAL A 163 -0.69 1.00 -19.28
N ILE A 164 -1.25 1.89 -18.46
CA ILE A 164 -2.32 2.81 -18.89
C ILE A 164 -1.85 3.76 -20.00
N TYR A 165 -0.60 4.27 -19.93
CA TYR A 165 -0.07 5.15 -20.98
C TYR A 165 0.20 4.38 -22.29
N ASN A 166 0.67 3.13 -22.20
CA ASN A 166 0.92 2.32 -23.40
C ASN A 166 -0.38 1.91 -24.13
N GLU A 167 -1.48 1.71 -23.40
CA GLU A 167 -2.80 1.45 -23.99
C GLU A 167 -3.47 2.72 -24.54
N GLY A 168 -3.08 3.91 -24.06
CA GLY A 168 -3.63 5.20 -24.49
C GLY A 168 -3.00 5.79 -25.76
N ASP A 169 -1.78 5.36 -26.10
CA ASP A 169 -1.02 5.84 -27.27
C ASP A 169 -1.19 4.95 -28.52
N SER A 170 -2.13 4.00 -28.49
CA SER A 170 -2.48 3.16 -29.63
C SER A 170 -3.79 3.62 -30.29
N PHE A 171 -3.74 4.76 -30.98
CA PHE A 171 -4.74 5.18 -31.97
C PHE A 171 -4.09 5.81 -33.19
#